data_AF-A0A445C858-F1
#
_entry.id   AF-A0A445C858-F1
#
_cell.length_a   1.000
_cell.length_b   1.000
_cell.length_c   1.000
_cell.angle_alpha   90.00
_cell.angle_beta   90.00
_cell.angle_gamma   90.00
#
_symmetry.space_group_name_H-M   'P 1'
#
loop_
_entity.id
_entity.type
_entity.pdbx_description
1 polymer ?
#
loop_
_entity_poly.entity_id
_entity_poly.type
_entity_poly.pdbx_seq_one_letter_code
_entity_poly.pdbx_strand_id
1 'polypeptide(L)' 'MTNTHHAKLDSDTIADVIRPLVEADLSIKVKSIIAKVQSRFNYIVSYRKVWLAKQKSAAKIFSDWKIFYHTPPV' A
#
# COMPACT_ATOMS: atom_id res chain seq x y z
N MET A 1 -6.24 32.09 4.52
CA MET A 1 -4.89 31.98 3.91
C MET A 1 -4.02 31.28 4.95
N THR A 2 -3.43 30.10 4.75
CA THR A 2 -2.87 29.51 3.53
C THR A 2 -2.90 27.97 3.60
N ASN A 3 -3.20 27.37 2.44
CA ASN A 3 -2.61 26.12 1.98
C ASN A 3 -3.05 24.80 2.66
N THR A 4 -4.33 24.45 2.56
CA THR A 4 -4.68 23.02 2.44
C THR A 4 -4.29 22.54 1.06
N HIS A 5 -2.99 22.37 0.84
CA HIS A 5 -2.52 21.48 -0.22
C HIS A 5 -3.02 20.11 0.19
N HIS A 6 -4.21 19.75 -0.30
CA HIS A 6 -4.74 18.41 -0.22
C HIS A 6 -3.77 17.52 -0.99
N ALA A 7 -2.71 17.08 -0.31
CA ALA A 7 -1.82 16.04 -0.78
C ALA A 7 -2.70 14.80 -0.91
N LYS A 8 -3.31 14.68 -2.09
CA LYS A 8 -4.17 13.59 -2.51
C LYS A 8 -3.37 12.34 -2.20
N LEU A 9 -3.77 11.58 -1.17
CA LEU A 9 -3.04 10.41 -0.67
C LEU A 9 -2.37 9.69 -1.83
N ASP A 10 -1.04 9.78 -1.84
CA ASP A 10 -0.28 9.27 -2.96
C ASP A 10 -0.36 7.75 -2.94
N SER A 11 -0.32 7.16 -4.13
CA SER A 11 -0.39 5.71 -4.27
C SER A 11 0.74 5.00 -3.53
N ASP A 12 1.91 5.64 -3.40
CA ASP A 12 3.08 5.10 -2.71
C ASP A 12 2.88 5.13 -1.20
N THR A 13 2.33 6.23 -0.66
CA THR A 13 1.94 6.31 0.76
C THR A 13 0.91 5.23 1.11
N ILE A 14 -0.07 5.00 0.24
CA ILE A 14 -1.06 3.94 0.43
C ILE A 14 -0.37 2.57 0.36
N ALA A 15 0.55 2.35 -0.58
CA ALA A 15 1.26 1.09 -0.73
C ALA A 15 2.07 0.72 0.53
N ASP A 16 2.77 1.69 1.13
CA ASP A 16 3.52 1.45 2.36
C ASP A 16 2.59 1.19 3.56
N VAL A 17 1.46 1.89 3.64
CA VAL A 17 0.45 1.70 4.70
C VAL A 17 -0.18 0.31 4.65
N ILE A 18 -0.44 -0.21 3.45
CA ILE A 18 -1.15 -1.48 3.27
C ILE A 18 -0.19 -2.66 3.15
N ARG A 19 1.12 -2.43 2.99
CA ARG A 19 2.15 -3.47 2.88
C ARG A 19 1.99 -4.58 3.93
N PRO A 20 1.89 -4.31 5.25
CA PRO A 20 1.75 -5.38 6.23
C PRO A 20 0.45 -6.19 6.07
N LEU A 21 -0.62 -5.60 5.53
CA LEU A 21 -1.85 -6.33 5.24
C LEU A 21 -1.69 -7.26 4.04
N VAL A 22 -1.00 -6.80 3.00
CA VAL A 22 -0.73 -7.56 1.77
C VAL A 22 0.27 -8.68 2.03
N GLU A 23 1.24 -8.45 2.92
CA GLU A 23 2.21 -9.45 3.35
C GLU A 23 1.57 -10.55 4.19
N ALA A 24 0.64 -10.19 5.09
CA ALA A 24 -0.10 -11.16 5.89
C ALA A 24 -1.11 -11.97 5.06
N ASP A 25 -1.75 -11.35 4.05
CA ASP A 25 -2.68 -12.00 3.13
C ASP A 25 -2.65 -11.36 1.74
N LEU A 26 -1.99 -12.04 0.79
CA LEU A 26 -1.93 -11.62 -0.61
C LEU A 26 -3.32 -11.64 -1.30
N SER A 27 -4.26 -12.44 -0.78
CA SER A 27 -5.61 -12.59 -1.31
C SER A 27 -6.58 -11.52 -0.77
N ILE A 28 -6.11 -10.63 0.11
CA ILE A 28 -6.95 -9.60 0.73
C ILE A 28 -7.77 -8.82 -0.31
N LYS A 29 -9.07 -8.69 -0.07
CA LYS A 29 -9.97 -7.98 -0.97
C LYS A 29 -9.68 -6.48 -0.94
N VAL A 30 -9.66 -5.85 -2.11
CA VAL A 30 -9.42 -4.40 -2.23
C VAL A 30 -10.46 -3.58 -1.46
N LYS A 31 -11.71 -4.05 -1.35
CA LYS A 31 -12.73 -3.40 -0.51
C LYS A 31 -12.34 -3.33 0.97
N SER A 32 -11.70 -4.38 1.51
CA SER A 32 -11.22 -4.40 2.90
C SER A 32 -10.07 -3.40 3.09
N ILE A 33 -9.16 -3.31 2.12
CA ILE A 33 -8.09 -2.32 2.13
C ILE A 33 -8.66 -0.89 2.08
N ILE A 34 -9.65 -0.64 1.22
CA ILE A 34 -10.34 0.65 1.13
C ILE A 34 -10.92 1.04 2.49
N ALA A 35 -11.68 0.15 3.14
CA ALA A 35 -12.27 0.44 4.45
C ALA A 35 -11.20 0.81 5.50
N LYS A 36 -10.07 0.11 5.50
CA LYS A 36 -8.94 0.40 6.42
C LYS A 36 -8.29 1.75 6.12
N VAL A 37 -8.02 2.06 4.85
CA VAL A 37 -7.41 3.33 4.42
C VAL A 37 -8.35 4.50 4.71
N GLN A 38 -9.64 4.35 4.40
CA GLN A 38 -10.68 5.35 4.71
C GLN A 38 -10.76 5.62 6.21
N SER A 39 -10.81 4.57 7.04
CA SER A 39 -10.83 4.70 8.51
C SER A 39 -9.57 5.38 9.05
N ARG A 40 -8.39 5.05 8.49
CA ARG A 40 -7.10 5.59 8.97
C ARG A 40 -6.90 7.07 8.62
N PHE A 41 -7.34 7.50 7.45
CA PHE A 41 -7.07 8.85 6.93
C PHE A 41 -8.30 9.75 6.87
N ASN A 42 -9.46 9.25 7.27
CA ASN A 42 -10.74 9.93 7.16
C ASN A 42 -11.00 10.52 5.76
N TYR A 43 -10.60 9.77 4.73
CA TYR A 43 -10.61 10.23 3.33
C TYR A 43 -11.18 9.17 2.39
N ILE A 44 -12.00 9.59 1.43
CA ILE A 44 -12.55 8.70 0.40
C ILE A 44 -11.49 8.42 -0.67
N VAL A 45 -10.89 7.23 -0.61
CA VAL A 45 -9.97 6.73 -1.62
C VAL A 45 -10.71 5.96 -2.73
N SER A 46 -10.30 6.14 -3.98
CA SER A 46 -10.88 5.43 -5.12
C SER A 46 -10.39 3.98 -5.20
N TYR A 47 -11.25 3.09 -5.69
CA TYR A 47 -10.92 1.68 -5.88
C TYR A 47 -9.65 1.47 -6.72
N ARG A 48 -9.54 2.18 -7.85
CA ARG A 48 -8.39 2.09 -8.76
C ARG A 48 -7.07 2.46 -8.08
N LYS A 49 -7.07 3.48 -7.21
CA LYS A 49 -5.87 3.87 -6.45
C LYS A 49 -5.42 2.77 -5.50
N VAL A 50 -6.36 2.18 -4.76
CA VAL A 50 -6.04 1.10 -3.82
C VAL A 50 -5.62 -0.17 -4.55
N TRP A 51 -6.25 -0.48 -5.68
CA TRP A 51 -5.83 -1.60 -6.53
C TRP A 51 -4.37 -1.45 -6.98
N LEU A 52 -4.00 -0.27 -7.49
CA LEU A 52 -2.62 -0.01 -7.90
C LEU A 52 -1.64 -0.07 -6.72
N ALA A 53 -2.01 0.50 -5.58
CA ALA A 53 -1.21 0.43 -4.35
C ALA A 53 -1.00 -1.03 -3.91
N LYS A 54 -2.03 -1.88 -3.96
CA LYS A 54 -1.92 -3.32 -3.62
C LYS A 54 -0.89 -4.01 -4.52
N GLN A 55 -0.95 -3.75 -5.83
CA GLN A 55 0.00 -4.31 -6.80
C GLN A 55 1.43 -3.81 -6.53
N LYS A 56 1.61 -2.52 -6.21
CA LYS A 56 2.91 -1.95 -5.83
C LYS A 56 3.47 -2.58 -4.55
N SER A 57 2.65 -2.76 -3.51
CA SER A 57 3.08 -3.42 -2.27
C SER A 57 3.50 -4.87 -2.53
N ALA A 58 2.74 -5.62 -3.33
CA ALA A 58 3.08 -6.99 -3.68
C ALA A 58 4.42 -7.05 -4.44
N ALA A 59 4.62 -6.18 -5.43
CA ALA A 59 5.88 -6.10 -6.18
C ALA A 59 7.08 -5.80 -5.26
N LYS A 60 6.92 -4.90 -4.28
CA LYS A 60 7.95 -4.58 -3.28
C LYS A 60 8.31 -5.79 -2.43
N ILE A 61 7.30 -6.54 -1.93
CA ILE A 61 7.51 -7.77 -1.15
C ILE A 61 8.31 -8.80 -1.97
N PHE A 62 7.92 -9.06 -3.22
CA PHE A 62 8.65 -10.00 -4.08
C PHE A 62 10.08 -9.54 -4.40
N SER A 63 10.28 -8.24 -4.59
CA SER A 63 11.62 -7.67 -4.79
C SER A 63 12.50 -7.86 -3.55
N ASP A 64 11.96 -7.58 -2.36
CA ASP A 64 12.66 -7.74 -1.09
C ASP A 64 13.04 -9.21 -0.84
N TRP A 65 12.14 -10.15 -1.17
CA TRP A 65 12.42 -11.59 -1.12
C TRP A 65 13.55 -11.98 -2.06
N LYS A 66 13.53 -11.49 -3.30
CA LYS A 66 14.61 -11.76 -4.26
C LYS A 66 15.96 -11.31 -3.69
N ILE A 67 16.02 -10.13 -3.07
CA ILE A 67 17.25 -9.63 -2.42
C ILE A 67 17.67 -10.59 -1.29
N PHE A 68 16.75 -11.01 -0.43
CA PHE A 68 17.04 -11.93 0.67
C PHE A 68 17.64 -13.28 0.19
N TYR A 69 17.08 -13.88 -0.87
CA TYR A 69 17.59 -15.15 -1.40
C TYR A 69 18.89 -15.02 -2.20
N HIS A 70 19.20 -13.84 -2.76
CA HIS A 70 20.41 -13.63 -3.57
C HIS A 70 21.56 -13.00 -2.80
N THR A 71 21.36 -12.63 -1.54
CA THR A 71 22.40 -12.04 -0.70
C THR A 71 22.69 -13.02 0.45
N PRO A 72 23.80 -13.80 0.38
CA PRO A 72 24.17 -14.67 1.49
C PRO A 72 24.44 -13.83 2.75
N PRO A 73 24.05 -14.30 3.94
CA PRO A 73 24.37 -13.61 5.19
C PRO A 73 25.89 -13.49 5.33
N VAL A 74 26.35 -12.28 5.66
CA VAL A 74 27.76 -12.01 5.98
C VAL A 74 28.17 -12.66 7.29
#